data_AF-A0A7X6ZD04-F1
#
_entry.id   AF-A0A7X6ZD04-F1
#
_cell.length_a   1.000
_cell.length_b   1.000
_cell.length_c   1.000
_cell.angle_alpha   90.00
_cell.angle_beta   90.00
_cell.angle_gamma   90.00
#
_symmetry.space_group_name_H-M   'P 1'
#
loop_
_entity.id
_entity.type
_entity.pdbx_description
1 polymer ?
#
loop_
_entity_poly.entity_id
_entity_poly.type
_entity_poly.pdbx_seq_one_letter_code
_entity_poly.pdbx_strand_id
1 'polypeptide(L)' 'MRKLSQNEVLALNSLLRMEVNGLAISKAVVRAVGDDKLKEMTEAGISTTESRIQGMQQFLAENQIVSGGIQ' A
#
# COMPACT_ATOMS: atom_id res chain seq x y z
N MET A 1 9.27 15.59 12.96
CA MET A 1 9.84 14.25 12.70
C MET A 1 11.34 14.37 12.52
N ARG A 2 12.14 13.35 12.88
CA ARG A 2 13.57 13.33 12.53
C ARG A 2 13.71 13.15 11.01
N LYS A 3 14.79 13.67 10.42
CA LYS A 3 15.10 13.40 9.00
C LYS A 3 15.35 11.90 8.82
N LEU A 4 14.69 11.31 7.83
CA LEU A 4 14.95 9.94 7.42
C LEU A 4 16.27 9.87 6.65
N SER A 5 17.03 8.81 6.91
CA SER A 5 18.16 8.43 6.06
C SER A 5 17.66 7.95 4.69
N GLN A 6 18.54 7.95 3.69
CA GLN A 6 18.20 7.43 2.36
C GLN A 6 17.73 5.97 2.40
N ASN A 7 18.34 5.14 3.26
CA ASN A 7 17.93 3.74 3.43
C ASN A 7 16.50 3.62 4.00
N GLU A 8 16.13 4.48 4.95
CA GLU A 8 14.76 4.51 5.48
C GLU A 8 13.75 4.96 4.42
N VAL A 9 14.11 5.91 3.56
CA VAL A 9 13.27 6.35 2.43
C VAL A 9 13.09 5.23 1.39
N LEU A 10 14.17 4.51 1.06
CA LEU A 10 14.11 3.36 0.16
C LEU A 10 13.24 2.23 0.73
N ALA A 11 13.37 1.95 2.03
CA ALA A 11 12.54 0.96 2.72
C ALA A 11 11.05 1.34 2.67
N LEU A 12 10.70 2.61 2.95
CA LEU A 12 9.32 3.10 2.88
C LEU A 12 8.72 2.98 1.48
N ASN A 13 9.48 3.34 0.44
CA ASN A 13 9.03 3.18 -0.95
C ASN A 13 8.84 1.70 -1.32
N SER A 14 9.72 0.82 -0.84
CA SER A 14 9.61 -0.62 -1.07
C SER A 14 8.36 -1.20 -0.42
N LEU A 15 8.04 -0.77 0.81
CA LEU A 15 6.81 -1.14 1.50
C LEU A 15 5.57 -0.64 0.75
N LEU A 16 5.58 0.61 0.29
CA LEU A 16 4.45 1.17 -0.47
C LEU A 16 4.23 0.38 -1.77
N ARG A 17 5.30 0.06 -2.51
CA ARG A 17 5.23 -0.76 -3.72
C ARG A 17 4.70 -2.16 -3.43
N MET A 18 5.12 -2.76 -2.31
CA MET A 18 4.61 -4.07 -1.88
C MET A 18 3.10 -4.04 -1.63
N GLU A 19 2.59 -3.03 -0.90
CA GLU A 19 1.15 -2.86 -0.64
C GLU A 19 0.36 -2.67 -1.94
N VAL A 20 0.85 -1.84 -2.86
CA VAL A 20 0.22 -1.62 -4.18
C VAL A 20 0.15 -2.91 -5.00
N ASN A 21 1.23 -3.69 -5.03
CA ASN A 21 1.27 -4.98 -5.72
C ASN A 21 0.31 -5.99 -5.06
N GLY A 22 0.30 -6.06 -3.73
CA GLY A 22 -0.62 -6.91 -2.97
C GLY A 22 -2.09 -6.55 -3.22
N LEU A 23 -2.42 -5.27 -3.27
CA LEU A 23 -3.76 -4.79 -3.61
C LEU A 23 -4.20 -5.24 -5.01
N ALA A 24 -3.31 -5.13 -6.00
CA ALA A 24 -3.60 -5.55 -7.37
C ALA A 24 -3.92 -7.05 -7.44
N ILE A 25 -3.13 -7.88 -6.75
CA ILE A 25 -3.36 -9.33 -6.65
C ILE A 25 -4.70 -9.61 -5.97
N SER A 26 -4.96 -9.02 -4.80
CA SER A 26 -6.21 -9.24 -4.05
C SER A 26 -7.44 -8.88 -4.87
N LYS A 27 -7.42 -7.74 -5.60
CA LYS A 27 -8.50 -7.34 -6.50
C LYS A 27 -8.69 -8.28 -7.68
N ALA A 28 -7.62 -8.90 -8.19
CA ALA A 28 -7.71 -9.88 -9.26
C ALA A 28 -8.33 -11.20 -8.76
N VAL A 29 -7.95 -11.64 -7.55
CA VAL A 29 -8.33 -12.94 -7.00
C VAL A 29 -9.71 -12.95 -6.36
N VAL A 30 -10.19 -11.83 -5.80
CA VAL A 30 -11.48 -11.79 -5.05
C VAL A 30 -12.68 -12.31 -5.85
N ARG A 31 -12.65 -12.17 -7.19
CA ARG A 31 -13.72 -12.68 -8.08
C ARG A 31 -13.74 -14.20 -8.22
N ALA A 32 -12.62 -14.87 -7.93
CA ALA A 32 -12.49 -16.32 -7.95
C ALA A 32 -12.78 -16.96 -6.58
N VAL A 33 -13.01 -16.16 -5.53
CA VAL A 33 -13.38 -16.66 -4.20
C VAL A 33 -14.84 -17.07 -4.22
N GLY A 34 -15.10 -18.38 -4.13
CA GLY A 34 -16.45 -18.96 -4.16
C GLY A 34 -17.14 -19.06 -2.80
N ASP A 35 -16.40 -18.97 -1.70
CA ASP A 35 -16.97 -18.94 -0.36
C ASP A 35 -17.32 -17.49 0.02
N ASP A 36 -18.60 -17.23 0.31
CA ASP A 36 -19.11 -15.88 0.56
C ASP A 36 -18.44 -15.23 1.78
N LYS A 37 -18.14 -16.00 2.84
CA LYS A 37 -17.52 -15.45 4.03
C LYS A 37 -16.06 -15.08 3.77
N LEU A 38 -15.34 -15.94 3.06
CA LEU A 38 -13.97 -15.68 2.63
C LEU A 38 -13.92 -14.48 1.67
N LYS A 39 -14.92 -14.33 0.80
CA LYS A 39 -15.02 -13.19 -0.10
C LYS A 39 -15.22 -11.88 0.66
N GLU A 40 -16.16 -11.85 1.60
CA GLU A 40 -16.38 -10.68 2.48
C GLU A 40 -15.10 -10.30 3.24
N MET A 41 -14.38 -11.28 3.80
CA MET A 41 -13.10 -11.05 4.48
C MET A 41 -12.03 -10.52 3.52
N THR A 42 -12.01 -11.01 2.28
CA THR A 42 -11.08 -10.54 1.25
C THR A 42 -11.39 -9.10 0.85
N GLU A 43 -12.66 -8.74 0.69
CA GLU A 43 -13.10 -7.37 0.38
C GLU A 43 -12.75 -6.40 1.52
N ALA A 44 -12.95 -6.80 2.79
CA ALA A 44 -12.51 -6.03 3.95
C ALA A 44 -10.97 -5.85 3.99
N GLY A 45 -10.23 -6.91 3.64
CA GLY A 45 -8.78 -6.87 3.49
C GLY A 45 -8.31 -5.91 2.39
N ILE A 46 -9.01 -5.88 1.25
CA ILE A 46 -8.77 -4.92 0.16
C ILE A 46 -8.96 -3.49 0.65
N SER A 47 -10.08 -3.18 1.30
CA SER A 47 -10.36 -1.84 1.85
C SER A 47 -9.31 -1.39 2.88
N THR A 48 -8.88 -2.31 3.74
CA THR A 48 -7.81 -2.04 4.72
C THR A 48 -6.47 -1.73 4.02
N THR A 49 -6.15 -2.47 2.97
CA THR A 49 -4.94 -2.29 2.15
C THR A 49 -4.96 -0.93 1.45
N GLU A 50 -6.09 -0.53 0.87
CA GLU A 50 -6.28 0.80 0.28
C GLU A 50 -6.05 1.92 1.30
N SER A 51 -6.59 1.76 2.51
CA SER A 51 -6.40 2.71 3.61
C SER A 51 -4.92 2.82 4.02
N ARG A 52 -4.19 1.70 4.06
CA ARG A 52 -2.73 1.72 4.33
C ARG A 52 -1.96 2.46 3.24
N ILE A 53 -2.25 2.18 1.97
CA ILE A 53 -1.61 2.86 0.83
C ILE A 53 -1.84 4.37 0.91
N GLN A 54 -3.09 4.79 1.15
CA GLN A 54 -3.43 6.20 1.28
C GLN A 54 -2.66 6.86 2.44
N GLY A 55 -2.64 6.22 3.62
CA GLY A 55 -1.90 6.72 4.77
C GLY A 55 -0.39 6.85 4.51
N MET A 56 0.20 5.88 3.81
CA MET A 56 1.62 5.93 3.42
C MET A 56 1.89 7.04 2.40
N GLN A 57 1.04 7.22 1.41
CA GLN A 57 1.17 8.30 0.42
C GLN A 57 1.04 9.68 1.08
N GLN A 58 0.07 9.84 1.98
CA GLN A 58 -0.11 11.07 2.75
C GLN A 58 1.12 11.36 3.61
N PHE A 59 1.63 10.37 4.33
CA PHE A 59 2.85 10.50 5.12
C PHE A 59 4.05 10.95 4.27
N LEU A 60 4.25 10.34 3.10
CA LEU A 60 5.34 10.71 2.20
C LEU A 60 5.21 12.16 1.68
N ALA A 61 3.99 12.58 1.34
CA ALA A 61 3.70 13.93 0.86
C ALA A 61 3.91 14.98 1.96
N GLU A 62 3.34 14.77 3.15
CA GLU A 62 3.44 15.69 4.30
C GLU A 62 4.89 15.89 4.76
N ASN A 63 5.73 14.88 4.59
CA ASN A 63 7.13 14.92 5.03
C ASN A 63 8.11 15.25 3.89
N GLN A 64 7.62 15.64 2.71
CA GLN A 64 8.43 15.98 1.53
C GLN A 64 9.50 14.92 1.22
N ILE A 65 9.18 13.65 1.47
CA ILE A 65 10.09 12.52 1.21
C ILE A 65 10.21 12.29 -0.31
N VAL A 66 9.27 12.84 -1.08
CA VAL A 66 9.27 12.83 -2.55
C VAL A 66 9.96 14.09 -3.08
N SER A 67 11.27 13.98 -3.33
CA SER A 67 12.05 14.96 -4.12
C SER A 67 12.60 14.36 -5.42
N GLY A 68 12.20 13.15 -5.77
CA GLY A 68 12.58 12.47 -7.00
C GLY A 68 11.36 11.77 -7.56
N GLY A 69 10.87 12.27 -8.69
CA GLY A 69 9.78 11.64 -9.42
C GLY A 69 10.07 10.17 -9.68
N ILE A 70 9.02 9.38 -9.64
CA ILE A 70 9.02 8.03 -10.21
C ILE A 70 9.33 8.23 -11.70
N GLN A 71 10.56 7.92 -12.11
CA GLN A 71 10.88 7.58 -13.50
C GLN A 71 10.82 6.07 -13.64
#